data_AF-A0A4Y2DUS8-F1
#
_entry.id   AF-A0A4Y2DUS8-F1
#
_cell.length_a   1.000
_cell.length_b   1.000
_cell.length_c   1.000
_cell.angle_alpha   90.00
_cell.angle_beta   90.00
_cell.angle_gamma   90.00
#
_symmetry.space_group_name_H-M   'P 1'
#
loop_
_entity.id
_entity.type
_entity.pdbx_description
1 polymer ?
#
loop_
_entity_poly.entity_id
_entity_poly.type
_entity_poly.pdbx_seq_one_letter_code
_entity_poly.pdbx_strand_id
1 'polypeptide(L)'
;MVGKKANDRSNCKGQLALNELGVRRLSHIVRNQRSQTLAQINTQLNQGASRTVSKRTVQRSLHRMGFGSRRPTRIPLLNARHWAARLAWAREHREWTRTDE
;
A
#
# COMPACT_ATOMS: atom_id res chain seq x y z
N MET A 1 22.78 -17.94 42.54
CA MET A 1 21.31 -17.93 42.31
C MET A 1 21.06 -17.30 40.94
N VAL A 2 20.63 -18.06 39.95
CA VAL A 2 20.36 -17.52 38.60
C VAL A 2 18.99 -16.85 38.62
N GLY A 3 18.98 -15.52 38.51
CA GLY A 3 17.76 -14.72 38.52
C GLY A 3 16.85 -15.09 37.36
N LYS A 4 15.66 -15.61 37.67
CA LYS A 4 14.60 -15.86 36.71
C LYS A 4 14.18 -14.53 36.08
N LYS A 5 14.44 -14.34 34.78
CA LYS A 5 13.84 -13.22 34.04
C LYS A 5 12.35 -13.52 33.85
N ALA A 6 11.49 -12.74 34.50
CA ALA A 6 10.06 -12.79 34.29
C ALA A 6 9.77 -12.41 32.83
N ASN A 7 9.26 -13.37 32.06
CA ASN A 7 8.85 -13.15 30.68
C ASN A 7 7.40 -12.69 30.69
N ASP A 8 7.18 -11.40 30.94
CA ASP A 8 5.85 -10.77 30.87
C ASP A 8 5.43 -10.60 29.40
N ARG A 9 5.09 -11.71 28.76
CA ARG A 9 4.49 -11.75 27.41
C ARG A 9 2.96 -11.68 27.47
N SER A 10 2.40 -11.19 28.57
CA SER A 10 0.96 -11.27 28.89
C SER A 10 0.15 -10.13 28.31
N ASN A 11 0.49 -9.57 27.14
CA ASN A 11 -0.46 -8.73 26.39
C ASN A 11 -0.10 -8.55 24.89
N CYS A 12 0.29 -9.62 24.20
CA CYS A 12 0.69 -9.54 22.78
C CYS A 12 -0.49 -9.65 21.79
N LYS A 13 -1.72 -9.42 22.23
CA LYS A 13 -2.90 -9.42 21.35
C LYS A 13 -3.01 -8.08 20.63
N GLY A 14 -2.47 -8.04 19.41
CA GLY A 14 -3.04 -7.18 18.36
C GLY A 14 -2.87 -5.65 18.49
N GLN A 15 -2.27 -5.11 19.55
CA GLN A 15 -2.05 -3.66 19.63
C GLN A 15 -1.12 -3.19 18.50
N LEU A 16 -1.53 -2.13 17.82
CA LEU A 16 -0.71 -1.45 16.82
C LEU A 16 0.42 -0.77 17.58
N ALA A 17 1.66 -1.07 17.22
CA ALA A 17 2.81 -0.33 17.77
C ALA A 17 2.86 1.13 17.26
N LEU A 18 1.95 1.51 16.35
CA LEU A 18 1.67 2.86 15.92
C LEU A 18 0.46 3.41 16.67
N ASN A 19 0.52 4.67 17.09
CA ASN A 19 -0.65 5.41 17.56
C ASN A 19 -1.65 5.66 16.41
N GLU A 20 -2.88 6.06 16.74
CA GLU A 20 -3.93 6.31 15.74
C GLU A 20 -3.49 7.33 14.66
N LEU A 21 -2.78 8.38 15.06
CA LEU A 21 -2.21 9.36 14.14
C LEU A 21 -1.17 8.74 13.20
N GLY A 22 -0.31 7.87 13.71
CA GLY A 22 0.69 7.15 12.92
C GLY A 22 0.05 6.18 11.94
N VAL A 23 -1.05 5.53 12.33
CA VAL A 23 -1.84 4.66 11.44
C VAL A 23 -2.51 5.48 10.34
N ARG A 24 -3.16 6.61 10.68
CA ARG A 24 -3.76 7.54 9.70
C ARG A 24 -2.73 8.08 8.71
N ARG A 25 -1.58 8.54 9.21
CA ARG A 25 -0.47 9.04 8.39
C ARG A 25 0.07 7.95 7.47
N LEU A 26 0.31 6.74 7.99
CA LEU A 26 0.78 5.61 7.19
C LEU A 26 -0.22 5.25 6.08
N SER A 27 -1.51 5.26 6.41
CA SER A 27 -2.60 5.02 5.46
C SER A 27 -2.64 6.07 4.34
N HIS A 28 -2.40 7.33 4.66
CA HIS A 28 -2.33 8.42 3.67
C HIS A 28 -1.12 8.28 2.73
N ILE A 29 0.07 7.99 3.27
CA ILE A 29 1.30 7.76 2.49
C ILE A 29 1.07 6.65 1.46
N VAL A 30 0.55 5.49 1.89
CA VAL A 30 0.39 4.32 1.03
C VAL A 30 -0.66 4.54 -0.07
N ARG A 31 -1.76 5.26 0.22
CA ARG A 31 -2.79 5.55 -0.79
C ARG A 31 -2.30 6.49 -1.89
N ASN A 32 -1.53 7.52 -1.52
CA ASN A 32 -1.03 8.49 -2.49
C ASN A 32 0.15 7.94 -3.32
N GLN A 33 0.94 7.03 -2.74
CA GLN A 33 2.20 6.54 -3.31
C GLN A 33 2.17 5.01 -3.48
N ARG A 34 1.25 4.55 -4.33
CA ARG A 34 0.94 3.11 -4.55
C ARG A 34 2.12 2.21 -4.95
N SER A 35 3.23 2.78 -5.41
CA SER A 35 4.40 2.06 -5.93
C SER A 35 5.66 2.21 -5.06
N GLN A 36 5.56 2.84 -3.88
CA GLN A 36 6.70 2.98 -2.99
C GLN A 36 7.11 1.67 -2.33
N THR A 37 8.42 1.54 -2.09
CA THR A 37 8.99 0.44 -1.32
C THR A 37 8.75 0.63 0.18
N LEU A 38 8.80 -0.47 0.94
CA LEU A 38 8.70 -0.42 2.41
C LEU A 38 9.76 0.50 3.04
N ALA A 39 10.96 0.59 2.45
CA ALA A 39 12.01 1.46 2.93
C ALA A 39 11.65 2.95 2.77
N GLN A 40 11.12 3.32 1.60
CA GLN A 40 10.65 4.69 1.32
C GLN A 40 9.47 5.09 2.21
N ILE A 41 8.51 4.18 2.39
CA ILE A 41 7.38 4.41 3.31
C ILE A 41 7.89 4.62 4.74
N ASN A 42 8.86 3.81 5.18
CA ASN A 42 9.42 3.91 6.51
C ASN A 42 10.22 5.20 6.73
N THR A 43 11.00 5.65 5.75
CA THR A 43 11.71 6.93 5.85
C THR A 43 10.72 8.09 5.91
N GLN A 44 9.72 8.11 5.04
CA GLN A 44 8.69 9.16 5.01
C GLN A 44 7.82 9.20 6.28
N LEU A 45 7.54 8.04 6.88
CA LEU A 45 6.81 7.97 8.15
C LEU A 45 7.63 8.53 9.32
N ASN A 46 8.94 8.26 9.33
CA ASN A 46 9.85 8.69 10.39
C ASN A 46 10.34 10.15 10.24
N GLN A 47 10.18 10.76 9.07
CA GLN A 47 10.45 12.18 8.86
C GLN A 47 9.59 13.03 9.82
N GLY A 48 10.25 13.76 10.72
CA GLY A 48 9.61 14.60 11.73
C GLY A 48 8.84 13.84 12.83
N ALA A 49 9.05 12.54 12.98
CA ALA A 49 8.46 11.77 14.07
C ALA A 49 9.33 11.86 15.34
N SER A 50 8.71 12.07 16.50
CA SER A 50 9.39 12.07 17.80
C SER A 50 9.92 10.69 18.21
N ARG A 51 9.36 9.61 17.65
CA ARG A 51 9.78 8.23 17.87
C ARG A 51 10.01 7.54 16.55
N THR A 52 11.17 6.90 16.40
CA THR A 52 11.48 6.10 15.22
C THR A 52 10.70 4.78 15.23
N VAL A 53 10.13 4.44 14.08
CA VAL A 53 9.38 3.21 13.84
C VAL A 53 10.23 2.29 12.98
N SER A 54 10.30 1.03 13.38
CA SER A 54 11.03 0.02 12.61
C SER A 54 10.24 -0.42 11.37
N LYS A 55 10.96 -0.84 10.32
CA LYS A 55 10.36 -1.40 9.08
C LYS A 55 9.40 -2.57 9.38
N ARG A 56 9.71 -3.39 10.39
CA ARG A 56 8.88 -4.55 10.79
C ARG A 56 7.55 -4.11 11.39
N THR A 57 7.54 -3.03 12.16
CA THR A 57 6.30 -2.44 12.70
C THR A 57 5.44 -1.86 11.60
N VAL A 58 6.04 -1.14 10.65
CA VAL A 58 5.34 -0.60 9.47
C VAL A 58 4.70 -1.74 8.67
N GLN A 59 5.46 -2.80 8.35
CA GLN A 59 4.96 -3.94 7.59
C GLN A 59 3.75 -4.63 8.27
N ARG A 60 3.84 -4.91 9.58
CA ARG A 60 2.72 -5.52 10.32
C ARG A 60 1.48 -4.63 10.33
N SER A 61 1.67 -3.32 10.46
CA SER A 61 0.57 -2.36 10.47
C SER A 61 -0.09 -2.28 9.09
N LEU A 62 0.69 -2.30 8.01
CA LEU A 62 0.18 -2.41 6.64
C LEU A 62 -0.67 -3.66 6.43
N HIS A 63 -0.18 -4.83 6.83
CA HIS A 63 -0.93 -6.08 6.73
C HIS A 63 -2.24 -6.05 7.52
N ARG A 64 -2.22 -5.51 8.76
CA ARG A 64 -3.43 -5.36 9.58
C ARG A 64 -4.46 -4.42 8.95
N MET A 65 -4.01 -3.40 8.24
CA MET A 65 -4.86 -2.50 7.48
C MET A 65 -5.32 -3.08 6.12
N GLY A 66 -4.88 -4.28 5.75
CA GLY A 66 -5.24 -4.92 4.47
C GLY A 66 -4.37 -4.48 3.28
N PHE A 67 -3.27 -3.76 3.50
CA PHE A 67 -2.33 -3.42 2.44
C PHE A 67 -1.31 -4.54 2.25
N GLY A 68 -1.00 -4.83 0.98
CA GLY A 68 0.00 -5.79 0.56
C GLY A 68 0.83 -5.27 -0.60
N SER A 69 1.88 -6.02 -0.96
CA SER A 69 2.64 -5.73 -2.17
C SER A 69 1.80 -6.03 -3.41
N ARG A 70 1.92 -5.18 -4.43
CA ARG A 70 1.27 -5.37 -5.73
C ARG A 70 2.30 -5.26 -6.85
N ARG A 71 2.27 -6.20 -7.79
CA ARG A 71 3.05 -6.10 -9.02
C ARG A 71 2.38 -5.09 -9.96
N PRO A 72 3.11 -4.10 -10.50
CA PRO A 72 2.56 -3.25 -11.56
C PRO A 72 2.11 -4.09 -12.74
N THR A 73 0.94 -3.79 -13.31
CA THR A 73 0.50 -4.42 -14.55
C THR A 73 1.41 -3.98 -15.69
N ARG A 74 1.96 -4.94 -16.45
CA ARG A 74 2.76 -4.66 -17.64
C ARG A 74 1.83 -4.31 -18.79
N ILE A 75 1.60 -3.02 -19.01
CA ILE A 75 0.79 -2.51 -20.12
C ILE A 75 1.75 -1.87 -21.14
N PRO A 76 1.56 -2.08 -22.46
CA PRO A 76 2.34 -1.36 -23.46
C PRO A 76 2.20 0.15 -23.25
N LEU A 77 3.29 0.88 -23.48
CA LEU A 77 3.27 2.34 -23.41
C LEU A 77 2.43 2.87 -24.58
N LEU A 78 1.21 3.29 -24.27
CA LEU A 78 0.34 3.96 -25.23
C LEU A 78 0.59 5.46 -25.15
N ASN A 79 0.94 6.07 -26.29
CA ASN A 79 0.96 7.51 -26.43
C ASN A 79 -0.47 8.07 -26.48
N ALA A 80 -0.63 9.38 -26.27
CA ALA A 80 -1.94 10.04 -26.24
C ALA A 80 -2.78 9.77 -27.51
N ARG A 81 -2.15 9.69 -28.68
CA ARG A 81 -2.83 9.37 -29.95
C ARG A 81 -3.47 7.99 -29.92
N HIS A 82 -2.75 6.97 -29.43
CA HIS A 82 -3.28 5.61 -29.34
C HIS A 82 -4.44 5.52 -28.34
N TRP A 83 -4.39 6.26 -27.22
CA TRP A 83 -5.52 6.35 -26.29
C TRP A 83 -6.77 6.93 -26.95
N ALA A 84 -6.62 8.04 -27.66
CA ALA A 84 -7.73 8.69 -28.35
C ALA A 84 -8.36 7.78 -29.41
N ALA A 85 -7.53 7.14 -30.25
CA ALA A 85 -8.01 6.23 -31.29
C ALA A 85 -8.75 5.02 -30.71
N ARG A 86 -8.21 4.38 -29.66
CA ARG A 86 -8.87 3.25 -28.99
C ARG A 86 -10.20 3.65 -28.36
N LEU A 87 -10.26 4.84 -27.76
CA LEU A 87 -11.48 5.35 -27.15
C LEU A 87 -12.54 5.68 -28.20
N ALA A 88 -12.16 6.32 -29.31
CA ALA A 88 -13.06 6.60 -30.42
C ALA A 88 -13.65 5.32 -30.99
N TRP A 89 -12.79 4.34 -31.31
CA TRP A 89 -13.20 3.04 -31.82
C TRP A 89 -14.19 2.33 -30.87
N ALA A 90 -13.87 2.29 -29.56
CA ALA A 90 -14.75 1.66 -28.57
C ALA A 90 -16.10 2.37 -28.40
N ARG A 91 -16.16 3.69 -28.63
CA ARG A 91 -17.41 4.46 -28.60
C ARG A 91 -18.26 4.21 -29.84
N GLU A 92 -17.63 4.16 -31.01
CA GLU A 92 -18.30 3.86 -32.28
C GLU A 92 -18.90 2.45 -32.29
N HIS A 93 -18.21 1.49 -31.69
CA HIS A 93 -18.61 0.08 -31.67
C HIS A 93 -19.29 -0.33 -30.34
N ARG A 94 -19.94 0.62 -29.64
CA ARG A 94 -20.51 0.36 -28.31
C ARG A 94 -21.66 -0.65 -28.34
N GLU A 95 -22.46 -0.62 -29.40
CA GLU A 95 -23.63 -1.49 -29.58
C GLU A 95 -23.31 -2.66 -30.53
N TRP A 96 -22.03 -2.95 -30.77
CA TRP A 96 -21.65 -4.06 -31.66
C TRP A 96 -22.06 -5.39 -31.03
N THR A 97 -23.05 -6.03 -31.65
CA THR A 97 -23.51 -7.36 -31.27
C THR A 97 -22.97 -8.40 -32.25
N ARG A 98 -22.88 -9.65 -31.80
CA ARG A 98 -22.26 -10.76 -32.58
C ARG A 98 -23.03 -11.14 -33.85
N THR A 99 -24.14 -10.47 -34.14
CA THR A 99 -25.05 -10.71 -35.28
C THR A 99 -24.85 -9.72 -36.44
N ASP A 100 -23.93 -8.76 -36.33
CA ASP A 100 -23.59 -7.77 -37.37
C ASP A 100 -22.54 -8.28 -38.39
N GLU A 101 -22.41 -9.60 -38.59
CA GLU A 101 -21.52 -10.23 -39.60
C GLU A 101 -22.28 -10.82 -40.78
#